data_AF-A0A0T9U0T7-F1
#
_entry.id   AF-A0A0T9U0T7-F1
#
_cell.length_a   1.000
_cell.length_b   1.000
_cell.length_c   1.000
_cell.angle_alpha   90.00
_cell.angle_beta   90.00
_cell.angle_gamma   90.00
#
_symmetry.space_group_name_H-M   'P 1'
#
loop_
_entity.id
_entity.type
_entity.pdbx_description
1 polymer ?
#
loop_
_entity_poly.entity_id
_entity_poly.type
_entity_poly.pdbx_seq_one_letter_code
_entity_poly.pdbx_strand_id
1 'polypeptide(L)'
;MNIKTVVFFPILFLVLNAHAYEPIVNYKAQWGEGGNKRYETNIFIEYDKVNVETIDLNKNKKIWSLSDKLSSCEFDPLIEVPINSFEVKDLFNDGSEVVFFAYKISCAGGEDPVDVKYFAYYKGSKFSLRGQSVNITIDGVVGKGNKPRPDYNLRENPKLLAYMLNKWPSVSTKILF
;
A
#
# COMPACT_ATOMS: atom_id res chain seq x y z
N MET A 1 -40.56 -30.49 -49.54
CA MET A 1 -40.43 -31.04 -48.18
C MET A 1 -38.94 -31.19 -47.89
N ASN A 2 -38.37 -30.31 -47.05
CA ASN A 2 -37.01 -30.45 -46.51
C ASN A 2 -36.93 -29.60 -45.24
N ILE A 3 -37.15 -30.25 -44.09
CA ILE A 3 -37.10 -29.65 -42.77
C ILE A 3 -35.63 -29.71 -42.32
N LYS A 4 -34.97 -28.56 -42.24
CA LYS A 4 -33.66 -28.45 -41.59
C LYS A 4 -33.90 -28.41 -40.08
N THR A 5 -33.52 -29.48 -39.39
CA THR A 5 -33.52 -29.58 -37.94
C THR A 5 -32.55 -28.56 -37.36
N VAL A 6 -33.07 -27.55 -36.67
CA VAL A 6 -32.28 -26.61 -35.85
C VAL A 6 -32.15 -27.23 -34.47
N VAL A 7 -30.95 -27.68 -34.11
CA VAL A 7 -30.63 -28.18 -32.77
C VAL A 7 -30.37 -26.97 -31.87
N PHE A 8 -31.27 -26.73 -30.94
CA PHE A 8 -31.16 -25.66 -29.94
C PHE A 8 -30.27 -26.16 -28.80
N PHE A 9 -29.05 -25.62 -28.68
CA PHE A 9 -28.15 -25.90 -27.57
C PHE A 9 -28.54 -25.00 -26.39
N PRO A 10 -29.00 -25.53 -25.24
CA PRO A 10 -29.27 -24.70 -24.08
C PRO A 10 -27.92 -24.26 -23.48
N ILE A 11 -27.61 -22.97 -23.58
CA ILE A 11 -26.47 -22.37 -22.90
C ILE A 11 -26.81 -22.36 -21.40
N LEU A 12 -26.23 -23.32 -20.67
CA LEU A 12 -26.28 -23.37 -19.22
C LEU A 12 -25.46 -22.20 -18.67
N PHE A 13 -26.12 -21.12 -18.27
CA PHE A 13 -25.51 -20.01 -17.55
C PHE A 13 -25.07 -20.51 -16.16
N LEU A 14 -23.80 -20.91 -16.06
CA LEU A 14 -23.14 -21.06 -14.77
C LEU A 14 -23.02 -19.67 -14.15
N VAL A 15 -23.92 -19.37 -13.20
CA VAL A 15 -23.79 -18.21 -12.33
C VAL A 15 -22.63 -18.51 -11.38
N LEU A 16 -21.42 -18.16 -11.80
CA LEU A 16 -20.27 -18.10 -10.91
C LEU A 16 -20.56 -17.01 -9.90
N ASN A 17 -20.97 -17.40 -8.70
CA ASN A 17 -20.97 -16.53 -7.54
C ASN A 17 -19.51 -16.15 -7.28
N ALA A 18 -19.05 -15.07 -7.88
CA ALA A 18 -17.85 -14.38 -7.44
C ALA A 18 -18.16 -13.85 -6.04
N HIS A 19 -17.82 -14.63 -5.01
CA HIS A 19 -17.73 -14.08 -3.66
C HIS A 19 -16.72 -12.95 -3.74
N ALA A 20 -17.21 -11.71 -3.61
CA ALA A 20 -16.36 -10.55 -3.40
C ALA A 20 -15.61 -10.82 -2.10
N TYR A 21 -14.32 -11.13 -2.22
CA TYR A 21 -13.46 -11.39 -1.08
C TYR A 21 -13.28 -10.08 -0.30
N GLU A 22 -13.66 -10.07 0.97
CA GLU A 22 -13.48 -8.88 1.80
C GLU A 22 -12.01 -8.76 2.25
N PRO A 23 -11.42 -7.57 2.16
CA PRO A 23 -10.04 -7.33 2.57
C PRO A 23 -9.85 -7.60 4.07
N ILE A 24 -8.73 -8.23 4.41
CA ILE A 24 -8.42 -8.72 5.76
C ILE A 24 -8.17 -7.54 6.71
N VAL A 25 -7.56 -6.46 6.20
CA VAL A 25 -7.27 -5.25 6.95
C VAL A 25 -7.56 -4.02 6.10
N ASN A 26 -8.21 -3.04 6.73
CA ASN A 26 -8.63 -1.81 6.10
C ASN A 26 -8.18 -0.60 6.93
N TYR A 27 -7.38 0.27 6.32
CA TYR A 27 -7.04 1.57 6.89
C TYR A 27 -7.70 2.68 6.08
N LYS A 28 -8.17 3.73 6.75
CA LYS A 28 -8.85 4.87 6.13
C LYS A 28 -8.39 6.19 6.73
N ALA A 29 -8.13 7.19 5.89
CA ALA A 29 -7.89 8.55 6.32
C ALA A 29 -8.50 9.57 5.35
N GLN A 30 -9.16 10.60 5.89
CA GLN A 30 -9.68 11.71 5.11
C GLN A 30 -8.73 12.91 5.14
N TRP A 31 -8.59 13.56 4.00
CA TRP A 31 -7.66 14.66 3.81
C TRP A 31 -8.15 15.66 2.77
N GLY A 32 -7.49 16.81 2.69
CA GLY A 32 -7.74 17.81 1.65
C GLY A 32 -6.99 19.11 1.89
N GLU A 33 -7.58 20.20 1.40
CA GLU A 33 -6.94 21.51 1.39
C GLU A 33 -7.71 22.50 2.26
N GLY A 34 -6.99 23.29 3.06
CA GLY A 34 -7.59 24.31 3.91
C GLY A 34 -8.59 23.76 4.93
N GLY A 35 -8.40 22.53 5.40
CA GLY A 35 -9.29 21.84 6.34
C GLY A 35 -10.53 21.19 5.70
N ASN A 36 -10.77 21.38 4.40
CA ASN A 36 -11.86 20.71 3.70
C ASN A 36 -11.49 19.25 3.39
N LYS A 37 -12.07 18.30 4.14
CA LYS A 37 -11.85 16.85 4.01
C LYS A 37 -12.58 16.27 2.80
N ARG A 38 -12.06 16.58 1.61
CA ARG A 38 -12.64 16.20 0.32
C ARG A 38 -12.20 14.82 -0.18
N TYR A 39 -11.02 14.37 0.22
CA TYR A 39 -10.42 13.15 -0.27
C TYR A 39 -10.39 12.09 0.82
N GLU A 40 -10.53 10.83 0.43
CA GLU A 40 -10.39 9.69 1.34
C GLU A 40 -9.41 8.69 0.75
N THR A 41 -8.34 8.39 1.49
CA THR A 41 -7.38 7.34 1.16
C THR A 41 -7.71 6.08 1.92
N ASN A 42 -7.80 4.96 1.20
CA ASN A 42 -8.03 3.63 1.74
C ASN A 42 -6.84 2.72 1.43
N ILE A 43 -6.42 1.90 2.40
CA ILE A 43 -5.43 0.83 2.23
C ILE A 43 -6.15 -0.50 2.49
N PHE A 44 -6.11 -1.38 1.50
CA PHE A 44 -6.68 -2.73 1.52
C PHE A 44 -5.57 -3.76 1.41
N ILE A 45 -5.60 -4.77 2.27
CA ILE A 45 -4.68 -5.91 2.19
C ILE A 45 -5.50 -7.17 1.88
N GLU A 46 -5.14 -7.82 0.78
CA GLU A 46 -5.74 -9.06 0.26
C GLU A 46 -4.65 -10.11 0.16
N TYR A 47 -4.39 -10.87 1.23
CA TYR A 47 -3.40 -11.97 1.28
C TYR A 47 -1.99 -11.62 0.73
N ASP A 48 -1.81 -11.73 -0.60
CA ASP A 48 -0.56 -11.47 -1.34
C ASP A 48 -0.50 -10.09 -2.02
N LYS A 49 -1.52 -9.25 -1.80
CA LYS A 49 -1.71 -7.98 -2.50
C LYS A 49 -2.04 -6.84 -1.54
N VAL A 50 -1.50 -5.66 -1.82
CA VAL A 50 -1.90 -4.40 -1.21
C VAL A 50 -2.45 -3.46 -2.27
N ASN A 51 -3.59 -2.84 -1.98
CA ASN A 51 -4.18 -1.77 -2.78
C ASN A 51 -4.29 -0.52 -1.92
N VAL A 52 -3.81 0.59 -2.43
CA VAL A 52 -4.04 1.92 -1.86
C VAL A 52 -4.77 2.74 -2.90
N GLU A 53 -5.88 3.34 -2.53
CA GLU A 53 -6.62 4.21 -3.43
C GLU A 53 -7.03 5.49 -2.73
N THR A 54 -7.22 6.54 -3.52
CA THR A 54 -7.87 7.75 -3.03
C THR A 54 -9.04 8.14 -3.91
N ILE A 55 -10.15 8.46 -3.27
CA ILE A 55 -11.37 8.94 -3.91
C ILE A 55 -11.62 10.42 -3.57
N ASP A 56 -12.16 11.16 -4.54
CA ASP A 56 -12.80 12.46 -4.31
C ASP A 56 -14.24 12.21 -3.85
N LEU A 57 -14.54 12.49 -2.58
CA LEU A 57 -15.82 12.20 -1.95
C LEU A 57 -16.98 12.96 -2.63
N ASN A 58 -16.72 14.13 -3.19
CA ASN A 58 -17.76 14.93 -3.86
C ASN A 58 -18.11 14.39 -5.24
N LYS A 59 -17.13 13.79 -5.93
CA LYS A 59 -17.31 13.28 -7.30
C LYS A 59 -17.49 11.77 -7.35
N ASN A 60 -17.34 11.10 -6.21
CA ASN A 60 -17.24 9.65 -6.09
C ASN A 60 -16.28 9.06 -7.15
N LYS A 61 -15.12 9.70 -7.34
CA LYS A 61 -14.17 9.37 -8.41
C LYS A 61 -12.79 9.08 -7.83
N LYS A 62 -12.21 7.96 -8.23
CA LYS A 62 -10.81 7.64 -7.94
C LYS A 62 -9.87 8.66 -8.57
N ILE A 63 -9.02 9.28 -7.75
CA ILE A 63 -8.03 10.27 -8.19
C ILE A 63 -6.65 9.65 -8.40
N TRP A 64 -6.28 8.65 -7.59
CA TRP A 64 -5.07 7.86 -7.78
C TRP A 64 -5.20 6.51 -7.08
N SER A 65 -4.38 5.55 -7.51
CA SER A 65 -4.20 4.27 -6.83
C SER A 65 -2.78 3.75 -6.97
N LEU A 66 -2.38 2.94 -6.00
CA LEU A 66 -1.18 2.13 -6.00
C LEU A 66 -1.62 0.69 -5.74
N SER A 67 -1.14 -0.25 -6.54
CA SER A 67 -1.35 -1.67 -6.29
C SER A 67 0.01 -2.36 -6.36
N ASP A 68 0.26 -3.23 -5.40
CA ASP A 68 1.48 -4.01 -5.30
C ASP A 68 1.09 -5.44 -4.92
N LYS A 69 1.73 -6.40 -5.56
CA LYS A 69 1.39 -7.81 -5.42
C LYS A 69 2.66 -8.63 -5.40
N LEU A 70 2.73 -9.60 -4.50
CA LEU A 70 3.77 -10.62 -4.55
C LEU A 70 3.56 -11.51 -5.77
N SER A 71 4.64 -11.73 -6.54
CA SER A 71 4.69 -12.85 -7.48
C SER A 71 4.65 -14.18 -6.72
N SER A 72 4.31 -15.27 -7.40
CA SER A 72 4.29 -16.64 -6.86
C SER A 72 5.33 -16.86 -5.75
N CYS A 73 4.87 -16.98 -4.51
CA CYS A 73 5.70 -17.28 -3.35
C CYS A 73 5.71 -18.81 -3.11
N GLU A 74 6.87 -19.37 -2.80
CA GLU A 74 6.99 -20.77 -2.34
C GLU A 74 6.52 -20.91 -0.88
N PHE A 75 6.51 -19.81 -0.12
CA PHE A 75 6.04 -19.72 1.27
C PHE A 75 4.87 -18.73 1.40
N ASP A 76 4.30 -18.63 2.60
CA ASP A 76 3.20 -17.72 2.88
C ASP A 76 3.61 -16.24 2.67
N PRO A 77 2.81 -15.47 1.93
CA PRO A 77 3.05 -14.05 1.73
C PRO A 77 2.85 -13.28 3.04
N LEU A 78 3.75 -12.35 3.30
CA LEU A 78 3.63 -11.38 4.38
C LEU A 78 3.45 -9.98 3.80
N ILE A 79 2.31 -9.37 4.10
CA ILE A 79 2.09 -7.92 3.92
C ILE A 79 1.68 -7.34 5.27
N GLU A 80 2.45 -6.35 5.73
CA GLU A 80 2.22 -5.67 7.01
C GLU A 80 2.25 -4.16 6.80
N VAL A 81 1.27 -3.45 7.33
CA VAL A 81 1.27 -1.97 7.40
C VAL A 81 1.68 -1.56 8.82
N PRO A 82 2.86 -0.96 9.03
CA PRO A 82 3.27 -0.51 10.35
C PRO A 82 2.28 0.52 10.91
N ILE A 83 1.89 0.36 12.18
CA ILE A 83 0.85 1.17 12.84
C ILE A 83 1.05 2.68 12.68
N ASN A 84 2.30 3.16 12.75
CA ASN A 84 2.65 4.58 12.68
C ASN A 84 3.04 5.05 11.28
N SER A 85 2.78 4.25 10.25
CA SER A 85 3.17 4.58 8.88
C SER A 85 2.09 5.33 8.10
N PHE A 86 0.82 5.13 8.42
CA PHE A 86 -0.30 5.81 7.77
C PHE A 86 -0.63 7.11 8.50
N GLU A 87 -0.27 8.23 7.88
CA GLU A 87 -0.39 9.57 8.47
C GLU A 87 -0.83 10.58 7.41
N VAL A 88 -1.69 11.53 7.80
CA VAL A 88 -2.05 12.69 6.99
C VAL A 88 -1.56 13.93 7.73
N LYS A 89 -0.77 14.78 7.06
CA LYS A 89 -0.18 15.97 7.69
C LYS A 89 0.05 17.09 6.70
N ASP A 90 -0.32 18.33 7.06
CA ASP A 90 0.21 19.52 6.40
C ASP A 90 1.69 19.72 6.83
N LEU A 91 2.60 19.04 6.12
CA LEU A 91 4.03 19.14 6.40
C LEU A 91 4.58 20.51 5.99
N PHE A 92 3.99 21.15 4.97
CA PHE A 92 4.51 22.36 4.35
C PHE A 92 3.98 23.64 4.99
N ASN A 93 2.94 23.55 5.82
CA ASN A 93 2.18 24.67 6.38
C ASN A 93 1.59 25.56 5.27
N ASP A 94 1.18 24.95 4.16
CA ASP A 94 0.58 25.65 3.02
C ASP A 94 -0.89 25.28 2.78
N GLY A 95 -1.48 24.57 3.75
CA GLY A 95 -2.87 24.14 3.71
C GLY A 95 -3.11 22.87 2.91
N SER A 96 -2.12 22.34 2.18
CA SER A 96 -2.23 21.06 1.46
C SER A 96 -1.64 19.92 2.27
N GLU A 97 -2.45 18.91 2.58
CA GLU A 97 -2.01 17.75 3.35
C GLU A 97 -1.17 16.76 2.50
N VAL A 98 -0.16 16.17 3.13
CA VAL A 98 0.62 15.04 2.61
C VAL A 98 0.04 13.76 3.18
N VAL A 99 -0.18 12.77 2.33
CA VAL A 99 -0.57 11.41 2.75
C VAL A 99 0.65 10.51 2.76
N PHE A 100 1.02 10.01 3.93
CA PHE A 100 2.11 9.06 4.14
C PHE A 100 1.55 7.66 4.41
N PHE A 101 2.15 6.62 3.85
CA PHE A 101 1.85 5.23 4.21
C PHE A 101 3.04 4.33 3.89
N ALA A 102 3.29 3.32 4.72
CA ALA A 102 4.29 2.30 4.42
C ALA A 102 3.68 0.90 4.49
N TYR A 103 4.31 -0.03 3.80
CA TYR A 103 4.07 -1.44 4.00
C TYR A 103 5.37 -2.23 3.84
N LYS A 104 5.42 -3.35 4.56
CA LYS A 104 6.42 -4.40 4.42
C LYS A 104 5.84 -5.50 3.54
N ILE A 105 6.63 -6.06 2.65
CA ILE A 105 6.18 -7.09 1.71
C ILE A 105 7.27 -8.14 1.51
N SER A 106 6.93 -9.43 1.64
CA SER A 106 7.89 -10.53 1.47
C SER A 106 7.21 -11.88 1.23
N CYS A 107 7.94 -12.80 0.59
CA CYS A 107 7.63 -14.23 0.56
C CYS A 107 8.36 -15.01 1.67
N ALA A 108 8.85 -14.35 2.73
CA ALA A 108 9.69 -14.98 3.76
C ALA A 108 8.99 -15.05 5.12
N GLY A 109 8.96 -16.25 5.72
CA GLY A 109 8.47 -16.51 7.07
C GLY A 109 9.53 -16.49 8.18
N GLY A 110 10.77 -16.08 7.87
CA GLY A 110 11.92 -16.12 8.79
C GLY A 110 12.37 -14.76 9.35
N GLU A 111 13.61 -14.73 9.83
CA GLU A 111 14.29 -13.55 10.38
C GLU A 111 14.98 -12.67 9.32
N ASP A 112 14.77 -12.95 8.04
CA ASP A 112 15.37 -12.18 6.96
C ASP A 112 14.75 -10.78 6.86
N PRO A 113 15.57 -9.74 6.56
CA PRO A 113 15.07 -8.43 6.20
C PRO A 113 14.07 -8.50 5.05
N VAL A 114 12.87 -7.98 5.29
CA VAL A 114 11.82 -7.84 4.27
C VAL A 114 11.86 -6.47 3.61
N ASP A 115 11.34 -6.38 2.38
CA ASP A 115 11.25 -5.11 1.66
C ASP A 115 10.29 -4.16 2.37
N VAL A 116 10.72 -2.91 2.52
CA VAL A 116 9.94 -1.81 3.09
C VAL A 116 9.73 -0.76 2.01
N LYS A 117 8.47 -0.43 1.74
CA LYS A 117 8.07 0.60 0.78
C LYS A 117 7.31 1.68 1.51
N TYR A 118 7.91 2.87 1.62
CA TYR A 118 7.32 4.03 2.27
C TYR A 118 7.00 5.11 1.23
N PHE A 119 5.75 5.54 1.18
CA PHE A 119 5.24 6.49 0.19
C PHE A 119 4.78 7.79 0.85
N ALA A 120 4.88 8.86 0.07
CA ALA A 120 4.16 10.10 0.31
C ALA A 120 3.44 10.52 -0.98
N TYR A 121 2.21 11.00 -0.83
CA TYR A 121 1.45 11.63 -1.90
C TYR A 121 1.18 13.08 -1.51
N TYR A 122 1.61 14.00 -2.37
CA TYR A 122 1.49 15.43 -2.12
C TYR A 122 1.29 16.18 -3.44
N LYS A 123 0.25 17.01 -3.52
CA LYS A 123 -0.10 17.82 -4.71
C LYS A 123 -0.07 17.01 -6.03
N GLY A 124 -0.65 15.81 -6.01
CA GLY A 124 -0.73 14.92 -7.17
C GLY A 124 0.57 14.17 -7.51
N SER A 125 1.66 14.43 -6.80
CA SER A 125 2.95 13.75 -7.00
C SER A 125 3.13 12.62 -6.00
N LYS A 126 3.67 11.50 -6.51
CA LYS A 126 4.10 10.35 -5.71
C LYS A 126 5.59 10.45 -5.40
N PHE A 127 5.93 10.17 -4.16
CA PHE A 127 7.29 10.10 -3.64
C PHE A 127 7.48 8.76 -2.93
N SER A 128 8.65 8.16 -3.05
CA SER A 128 8.93 6.88 -2.43
C SER A 128 10.33 6.79 -1.83
N LEU A 129 10.39 6.15 -0.65
CA LEU A 129 11.58 5.77 0.07
C LEU A 129 11.54 4.25 0.25
N ARG A 130 12.52 3.54 -0.32
CA ARG A 130 12.52 2.07 -0.37
C ARG A 130 13.79 1.49 0.20
N GLY A 131 13.67 0.41 0.94
CA GLY A 131 14.81 -0.27 1.54
C GLY A 131 14.36 -1.60 2.11
N GLN A 132 15.11 -2.11 3.08
CA GLN A 132 14.73 -3.31 3.80
C GLN A 132 14.62 -3.03 5.28
N SER A 133 13.88 -3.90 5.95
CA SER A 133 13.66 -3.83 7.38
C SER A 133 14.92 -4.15 8.18
N VAL A 134 14.91 -3.71 9.43
CA VAL A 134 15.84 -4.16 10.45
C VAL A 134 15.04 -5.03 11.41
N ASN A 135 15.52 -6.24 11.63
CA ASN A 135 14.87 -7.21 12.50
C ASN A 135 15.56 -7.22 13.85
N ILE A 136 14.77 -7.09 14.91
CA ILE A 136 15.22 -6.99 16.30
C ILE A 136 14.56 -8.10 17.11
N THR A 137 15.37 -8.91 17.80
CA THR A 137 14.94 -9.93 18.77
C THR A 137 15.31 -9.50 20.19
N ILE A 138 14.99 -10.33 21.20
CA ILE A 138 15.45 -10.14 22.59
C ILE A 138 16.99 -10.10 22.71
N ASP A 139 17.71 -10.76 21.80
CA ASP A 139 19.17 -10.84 21.79
C ASP A 139 19.81 -9.69 21.00
N GLY A 140 19.00 -8.82 20.39
CA GLY A 140 19.43 -7.62 19.67
C GLY A 140 19.11 -7.63 18.18
N VAL A 141 19.92 -6.92 17.38
CA VAL A 141 19.69 -6.77 15.94
C VAL A 141 20.18 -8.00 15.19
N VAL A 142 19.25 -8.74 14.57
CA VAL A 142 19.55 -9.97 13.80
C VAL A 142 19.58 -9.73 12.28
N GLY A 143 18.81 -8.76 11.78
CA GLY A 143 18.73 -8.44 10.35
C GLY A 143 19.22 -7.03 10.03
N LYS A 144 20.22 -6.90 9.14
CA LYS A 144 20.71 -5.60 8.63
C LYS A 144 20.27 -5.42 7.18
N GLY A 145 19.01 -5.01 6.98
CA GLY A 145 18.50 -4.68 5.67
C GLY A 145 19.24 -3.51 5.00
N ASN A 146 19.13 -3.44 3.68
CA ASN A 146 19.59 -2.31 2.89
C ASN A 146 19.02 -0.97 3.37
N LYS A 147 19.88 0.05 3.40
CA LYS A 147 19.50 1.44 3.72
C LYS A 147 18.41 1.97 2.79
N PRO A 148 17.53 2.87 3.28
CA PRO A 148 16.51 3.47 2.45
C PRO A 148 17.12 4.29 1.29
N ARG A 149 16.53 4.15 0.11
CA ARG A 149 16.87 4.86 -1.12
C ARG A 149 15.65 5.65 -1.60
N PRO A 150 15.76 6.98 -1.71
CA PRO A 150 14.69 7.80 -2.27
C PRO A 150 14.61 7.67 -3.78
N ASP A 151 13.40 7.79 -4.33
CA ASP A 151 13.20 8.00 -5.77
C ASP A 151 13.59 9.42 -6.22
N TYR A 152 13.52 9.67 -7.52
CA TYR A 152 13.87 10.96 -8.11
C TYR A 152 13.07 12.11 -7.49
N ASN A 153 11.74 12.00 -7.43
CA ASN A 153 10.88 13.05 -6.90
C ASN A 153 11.19 13.37 -5.44
N LEU A 154 11.49 12.35 -4.63
CA LEU A 154 11.81 12.52 -3.22
C LEU A 154 13.18 13.16 -3.02
N ARG A 155 14.18 12.82 -3.84
CA ARG A 155 15.49 13.49 -3.81
C ARG A 155 15.39 14.99 -4.07
N GLU A 156 14.53 15.38 -5.00
CA GLU A 156 14.29 16.79 -5.34
C GLU A 156 13.39 17.53 -4.33
N ASN A 157 12.92 16.86 -3.27
CA ASN A 157 12.14 17.48 -2.20
C ASN A 157 12.81 17.27 -0.82
N PRO A 158 13.78 18.14 -0.44
CA PRO A 158 14.58 17.95 0.77
C PRO A 158 13.78 17.89 2.07
N LYS A 159 12.70 18.69 2.19
CA LYS A 159 11.85 18.73 3.39
C LYS A 159 11.10 17.40 3.56
N LEU A 160 10.53 16.88 2.47
CA LEU A 160 9.85 15.59 2.49
C LEU A 160 10.83 14.43 2.69
N LEU A 161 12.00 14.48 2.04
CA LEU A 161 13.07 13.49 2.22
C LEU A 161 13.53 13.42 3.68
N ALA A 162 13.81 14.57 4.30
CA ALA A 162 14.21 14.64 5.70
C ALA A 162 13.13 14.06 6.62
N TYR A 163 11.86 14.38 6.37
CA TYR A 163 10.73 13.85 7.13
C TYR A 163 10.68 12.32 7.05
N MET A 164 10.72 11.77 5.83
CA MET A 164 10.61 10.34 5.61
C MET A 164 11.82 9.56 6.16
N LEU A 165 13.03 10.11 6.03
CA LEU A 165 14.24 9.52 6.62
C LEU A 165 14.18 9.51 8.16
N ASN A 166 13.68 10.58 8.78
CA ASN A 166 13.51 10.63 10.23
C ASN A 166 12.49 9.60 10.74
N LYS A 167 11.41 9.36 9.97
CA LYS A 167 10.40 8.33 10.28
C LYS A 167 10.85 6.91 9.95
N TRP A 168 11.88 6.75 9.11
CA TRP A 168 12.33 5.44 8.60
C TRP A 168 12.47 4.36 9.68
N PRO A 169 13.16 4.58 10.83
CA PRO A 169 13.31 3.54 11.84
C PRO A 169 11.98 3.01 12.37
N SER A 170 10.97 3.87 12.52
CA SER A 170 9.65 3.48 13.02
C SER A 170 8.82 2.69 12.01
N VAL A 171 9.09 2.86 10.71
CA VAL A 171 8.37 2.16 9.64
C VAL A 171 9.10 0.91 9.16
N SER A 172 10.43 0.87 9.30
CA SER A 172 11.27 -0.24 8.80
C SER A 172 11.62 -1.28 9.86
N THR A 173 11.39 -1.01 11.14
CA THR A 173 11.75 -1.97 12.19
C THR A 173 10.70 -3.07 12.29
N LYS A 174 11.14 -4.33 12.36
CA LYS A 174 10.32 -5.49 12.71
C LYS A 174 10.85 -6.06 14.03
N ILE A 175 9.98 -6.12 15.03
CA ILE A 175 10.32 -6.73 16.31
C ILE A 175 9.83 -8.18 16.26
N LEU A 176 10.73 -9.10 16.57
CA LEU A 176 10.50 -10.53 16.64
C LEU A 176 10.50 -10.90 18.14
N PHE A 177 9.38 -11.43 18.63
CA PHE A 177 9.22 -11.87 20.02
C PHE A 177 9.07 -13.38 20.08
#